data_AF-A0A7S0F7M8-F1
#
_entry.id   AF-A0A7S0F7M8-F1
#
_cell.length_a   1.000
_cell.length_b   1.000
_cell.length_c   1.000
_cell.angle_alpha   90.00
_cell.angle_beta   90.00
_cell.angle_gamma   90.00
#
_symmetry.space_group_name_H-M   'P 1'
#
loop_
_entity.id
_entity.type
_entity.pdbx_description
1 polymer ?
#
loop_
_entity_poly.entity_id
_entity_poly.type
_entity_poly.pdbx_seq_one_letter_code
_entity_poly.pdbx_strand_id
1 'polypeptide(L)'
;IWRSSQHSTKLHITKPLGQVLREYRRNQIETPSFIPEPCIYTAIRDPISHFLSGYNEFEWRLLESKQKIIPPQYDMIVPYSPDNPERHRDRFRSLVETLLLRDPKLAGGQSMHFYPMSRVLKVLEQFNFKLDAYIPQLTNLTETLPAMMSSTCKNFLSPESIPPLHLGGFHKTSGDPLGLYKAAKDVWKESGPTARALCLILAFDYACFEDLPDGIPELCRSVYEEYADEIIEI
;
A
#
# COMPACT_ATOMS: atom_id res chain seq x y z
N ILE A 1 37.59 13.50 -20.22
CA ILE A 1 38.24 12.28 -19.69
C ILE A 1 37.76 12.20 -18.24
N TRP A 2 36.76 11.44 -17.81
CA TRP A 2 36.11 10.21 -18.22
C TRP A 2 34.58 10.37 -18.11
N ARG A 3 33.82 9.84 -19.07
CA ARG A 3 32.35 9.71 -19.00
C ARG A 3 32.04 8.41 -18.25
N SER A 4 31.30 8.48 -17.16
CA SER A 4 30.61 7.32 -16.58
C SER A 4 29.17 7.35 -17.07
N SER A 5 28.87 6.50 -18.03
CA SER A 5 27.52 6.21 -18.51
C SER A 5 26.79 5.40 -17.43
N GLN A 6 25.99 6.07 -16.61
CA GLN A 6 24.95 5.40 -15.83
C GLN A 6 23.85 4.94 -16.79
N HIS A 7 23.99 3.75 -17.36
CA HIS A 7 22.85 2.97 -17.80
C HIS A 7 22.18 2.36 -16.56
N SER A 8 21.44 3.19 -15.83
CA SER A 8 20.34 2.69 -15.02
C SER A 8 19.26 2.30 -16.01
N THR A 9 19.18 1.00 -16.32
CA THR A 9 18.01 0.42 -16.97
C THR A 9 16.86 0.54 -15.97
N LYS A 10 16.23 1.71 -15.93
CA LYS A 10 14.88 1.83 -15.38
C LYS A 10 14.03 0.87 -16.20
N LEU A 11 13.60 -0.22 -15.57
CA LEU A 11 12.62 -1.11 -16.14
C LEU A 11 11.31 -0.31 -16.22
N HIS A 12 11.16 0.48 -17.28
CA HIS A 12 9.92 1.16 -17.60
C HIS A 12 8.95 0.09 -18.08
N ILE A 13 8.17 -0.47 -17.15
CA ILE A 13 7.01 -1.28 -17.49
C ILE A 13 5.98 -0.31 -18.07
N THR A 14 6.08 -0.04 -19.38
CA THR A 14 5.18 0.88 -20.12
C THR A 14 3.89 0.19 -20.57
N LYS A 15 3.82 -1.14 -20.44
CA LYS A 15 2.66 -1.93 -20.82
C LYS A 15 1.77 -2.17 -19.60
N PRO A 16 0.43 -2.10 -19.74
CA PRO A 16 -0.49 -2.55 -18.70
C PRO A 16 -0.13 -3.98 -18.27
N LEU A 17 -0.19 -4.28 -16.96
CA LEU A 17 0.20 -5.58 -16.40
C LEU A 17 -0.47 -6.76 -17.14
N GLY A 18 -1.77 -6.64 -17.44
CA GLY A 18 -2.49 -7.67 -18.21
C GLY A 18 -1.94 -7.91 -19.61
N GLN A 19 -1.34 -6.91 -20.27
CA GLN A 19 -0.67 -7.11 -21.56
C GLN A 19 0.66 -7.84 -21.40
N VAL A 20 1.46 -7.48 -20.39
CA VAL A 20 2.73 -8.17 -20.09
C VAL A 20 2.49 -9.65 -19.82
N LEU A 21 1.47 -9.97 -19.02
CA LEU A 21 1.12 -11.35 -18.67
C LEU A 21 0.60 -12.16 -19.88
N ARG A 22 -0.19 -11.55 -20.77
CA ARG A 22 -0.65 -12.19 -22.01
C ARG A 22 0.50 -12.48 -22.97
N GLU A 23 1.45 -11.54 -23.10
CA GLU A 23 2.66 -11.74 -23.91
C GLU A 23 3.53 -12.85 -23.33
N TYR A 24 3.72 -12.88 -22.00
CA TYR A 24 4.44 -13.96 -21.33
C TYR A 24 3.80 -15.33 -21.59
N ARG A 25 2.48 -15.47 -21.42
CA ARG A 25 1.76 -16.73 -21.71
C ARG A 25 1.86 -17.14 -23.17
N ARG A 26 1.81 -16.19 -24.11
CA ARG A 26 1.94 -16.49 -25.54
C ARG A 26 3.32 -17.04 -25.88
N ASN A 27 4.37 -16.46 -25.30
CA ASN A 27 5.75 -16.89 -25.52
C ASN A 27 6.07 -18.28 -24.91
N GLN A 28 5.30 -18.71 -23.90
CA GLN A 28 5.41 -20.05 -23.30
C GLN A 28 4.80 -21.16 -24.18
N ILE A 29 3.88 -20.84 -25.10
CA ILE A 29 3.23 -21.82 -25.97
C ILE A 29 4.16 -22.27 -27.11
N GLU A 30 5.19 -21.48 -27.44
CA GLU A 30 6.07 -21.73 -28.60
C GLU A 30 7.35 -22.52 -28.28
N THR A 31 7.61 -22.88 -27.01
CA THR A 31 8.79 -23.67 -26.60
C THR A 31 8.42 -24.88 -25.74
N PRO A 32 8.54 -26.13 -26.24
CA PRO A 32 8.13 -27.35 -25.51
C PRO A 32 9.17 -27.83 -24.47
N SER A 33 9.95 -26.92 -23.90
CA SER A 33 10.71 -27.20 -22.68
C SER A 33 9.77 -27.06 -21.50
N PHE A 34 9.79 -28.01 -20.56
CA PHE A 34 9.10 -27.92 -19.27
C PHE A 34 9.63 -26.71 -18.49
N ILE A 35 9.14 -25.51 -18.83
CA ILE A 35 9.36 -24.32 -18.03
C ILE A 35 8.34 -24.48 -16.90
N PRO A 36 8.77 -24.72 -15.65
CA PRO A 36 7.84 -24.76 -14.55
C PRO A 36 7.01 -23.48 -14.59
N GLU A 37 5.69 -23.61 -14.44
CA GLU A 37 4.79 -22.45 -14.47
C GLU A 37 5.35 -21.36 -13.55
N PRO A 38 5.40 -20.08 -14.01
CA PRO A 38 5.89 -19.01 -13.18
C PRO A 38 5.07 -18.97 -11.90
N CYS A 39 5.74 -19.04 -10.75
CA CYS A 39 5.05 -18.75 -9.51
C CYS A 39 4.79 -17.25 -9.46
N ILE A 40 3.54 -16.87 -9.72
CA ILE A 40 3.08 -15.50 -9.57
C ILE A 40 2.55 -15.42 -8.15
N TYR A 41 3.09 -14.48 -7.38
CA TYR A 41 2.61 -14.19 -6.04
C TYR A 41 2.14 -12.74 -5.98
N THR A 42 1.08 -12.48 -5.23
CA THR A 42 0.68 -11.13 -4.86
C THR A 42 0.74 -10.95 -3.35
N ALA A 43 1.27 -9.80 -2.93
CA ALA A 43 1.39 -9.47 -1.52
C ALA A 43 0.89 -8.05 -1.25
N ILE A 44 0.20 -7.86 -0.14
CA ILE A 44 -0.11 -6.52 0.37
C ILE A 44 0.78 -6.19 1.57
N ARG A 45 1.20 -4.93 1.64
CA ARG A 45 1.75 -4.34 2.86
C ARG A 45 0.61 -4.10 3.85
N ASP A 46 0.91 -4.18 5.15
CA ASP A 46 0.02 -3.70 6.22
C ASP A 46 -0.70 -2.39 5.82
N PRO A 47 -2.04 -2.41 5.68
CA PRO A 47 -2.83 -1.27 5.22
C PRO A 47 -2.62 -0.03 6.09
N ILE A 48 -2.45 -0.20 7.40
CA ILE A 48 -2.26 0.91 8.33
C ILE A 48 -0.91 1.59 8.07
N SER A 49 0.18 0.83 8.07
CA SER A 49 1.52 1.35 7.77
C SER A 49 1.60 2.00 6.39
N HIS A 50 0.92 1.41 5.40
CA HIS A 50 0.79 1.99 4.07
C HIS A 50 0.08 3.35 4.12
N PHE A 51 -1.11 3.40 4.73
CA PHE A 51 -1.92 4.60 4.83
C PHE A 51 -1.20 5.74 5.55
N LEU A 52 -0.57 5.46 6.70
CA LEU A 52 0.17 6.47 7.46
C LEU A 52 1.36 7.03 6.68
N SER A 53 2.03 6.19 5.88
CA SER A 53 3.09 6.64 4.99
C SER A 53 2.54 7.52 3.85
N GLY A 54 1.42 7.11 3.26
CA GLY A 54 0.71 7.85 2.20
C GLY A 54 0.22 9.22 2.68
N TYR A 55 -0.30 9.30 3.91
CA TYR A 55 -0.66 10.56 4.57
C TYR A 55 0.48 11.54 4.67
N ASN A 56 1.60 11.09 5.21
CA ASN A 56 2.77 11.94 5.34
C ASN A 56 3.26 12.44 3.97
N GLU A 57 3.25 11.60 2.94
CA GLU A 57 3.62 12.01 1.60
C GLU A 57 2.64 13.01 0.98
N PHE A 58 1.33 12.76 1.10
CA PHE A 58 0.29 13.65 0.60
C PHE A 58 0.36 15.03 1.24
N GLU A 59 0.43 15.06 2.57
CA GLU A 59 0.54 16.30 3.33
C GLU A 59 1.79 17.10 2.96
N TRP A 60 2.93 16.41 2.87
CA TRP A 60 4.18 17.05 2.44
C TRP A 60 4.07 17.62 1.02
N ARG A 61 3.47 16.88 0.08
CA ARG A 61 3.26 17.35 -1.31
C ARG A 61 2.35 18.58 -1.37
N LEU A 62 1.33 18.60 -0.50
CA LEU A 62 0.39 19.71 -0.38
C LEU A 62 1.06 20.95 0.19
N LEU A 63 1.78 20.81 1.31
CA LEU A 63 2.38 21.91 2.05
C LEU A 63 3.63 22.48 1.37
N GLU A 64 4.44 21.65 0.72
CA GLU A 64 5.62 22.11 -0.02
C GLU A 64 5.34 22.53 -1.46
N SER A 65 4.08 22.50 -1.89
CA SER A 65 3.59 23.14 -3.11
C SER A 65 4.30 22.71 -4.42
N LYS A 66 4.20 21.41 -4.77
CA LYS A 66 4.14 21.00 -6.19
C LYS A 66 2.70 20.84 -6.71
N GLN A 67 1.68 21.06 -5.89
CA GLN A 67 0.28 21.06 -6.31
C GLN A 67 -0.27 22.49 -6.37
N LYS A 68 -0.65 22.92 -7.57
CA LYS A 68 -1.34 24.21 -7.80
C LYS A 68 -2.85 24.13 -7.54
N ILE A 69 -3.38 22.92 -7.32
CA ILE A 69 -4.81 22.67 -7.15
C ILE A 69 -4.94 21.69 -5.99
N ILE A 70 -5.40 22.18 -4.84
CA ILE A 70 -5.93 21.33 -3.78
C ILE A 70 -7.25 20.79 -4.33
N PRO A 71 -7.43 19.46 -4.46
CA PRO A 71 -8.72 18.95 -4.89
C PRO A 71 -9.77 19.42 -3.88
N PRO A 72 -10.93 19.96 -4.31
CA PRO A 72 -11.97 20.46 -3.40
C PRO A 72 -12.49 19.36 -2.46
N GLN A 73 -12.20 18.08 -2.75
CA GLN A 73 -12.45 16.99 -1.83
C GLN A 73 -11.57 16.96 -0.57
N TYR A 74 -10.54 17.80 -0.49
CA TYR A 74 -9.59 17.92 0.62
C TYR A 74 -9.48 19.35 1.13
N ASP A 75 -10.61 20.04 1.29
CA ASP A 75 -10.67 21.23 2.15
C ASP A 75 -10.33 20.79 3.57
N MET A 76 -9.04 20.73 3.88
CA MET A 76 -8.59 20.44 5.22
C MET A 76 -9.01 21.58 6.12
N ILE A 77 -10.05 21.30 6.90
CA ILE A 77 -10.71 22.22 7.82
C ILE A 77 -9.70 22.78 8.83
N VAL A 78 -8.67 21.98 9.14
CA VAL A 78 -7.63 22.34 10.10
C VAL A 78 -6.40 22.87 9.36
N PRO A 79 -5.96 24.13 9.54
CA PRO A 79 -4.76 24.67 8.89
C PRO A 79 -3.48 24.02 9.42
N TYR A 80 -2.39 24.03 8.65
CA TYR A 80 -1.09 23.59 9.14
C TYR A 80 -0.47 24.60 10.11
N SER A 81 0.28 24.13 11.11
CA SER A 81 0.99 24.97 12.07
C SER A 81 2.27 24.26 12.52
N PRO A 82 3.46 24.67 12.05
CA PRO A 82 4.71 23.92 12.27
C PRO A 82 5.03 23.69 13.74
N ASP A 83 4.65 24.63 14.61
CA ASP A 83 4.95 24.61 16.04
C ASP A 83 3.81 24.04 16.90
N ASN A 84 2.78 23.43 16.30
CA ASN A 84 1.63 22.91 17.04
C ASN A 84 1.36 21.42 16.73
N PRO A 85 1.96 20.51 17.51
CA PRO A 85 1.77 19.06 17.35
C PRO A 85 0.30 18.63 17.48
N GLU A 86 -0.52 19.28 18.31
CA GLU A 86 -1.93 18.92 18.43
C GLU A 86 -2.68 19.29 17.14
N ARG A 87 -2.34 20.42 16.52
CA ARG A 87 -2.91 20.78 15.21
C ARG A 87 -2.56 19.75 14.13
N HIS A 88 -1.38 19.13 14.20
CA HIS A 88 -1.00 18.03 13.29
C HIS A 88 -1.87 16.79 13.50
N ARG A 89 -2.23 16.50 14.75
CA ARG A 89 -3.14 15.40 15.10
C ARG A 89 -4.56 15.70 14.61
N ASP A 90 -5.04 16.91 14.82
CA ASP A 90 -6.36 17.36 14.36
C ASP A 90 -6.50 17.31 12.83
N ARG A 91 -5.44 17.63 12.09
CA ARG A 91 -5.40 17.45 10.63
C ARG A 91 -5.60 15.99 10.24
N PHE A 92 -4.88 15.07 10.89
CA PHE A 92 -5.03 13.65 10.62
C PHE A 92 -6.44 13.13 10.97
N ARG A 93 -6.99 13.53 12.12
CA ARG A 93 -8.36 13.19 12.53
C ARG A 93 -9.39 13.69 11.52
N SER A 94 -9.30 14.96 11.15
CA SER A 94 -10.19 15.59 10.17
C SER A 94 -10.12 14.92 8.80
N LEU A 95 -8.93 14.49 8.36
CA LEU A 95 -8.78 13.73 7.12
C LEU A 95 -9.51 12.39 7.19
N VAL A 96 -9.29 11.61 8.25
CA VAL A 96 -9.93 10.29 8.42
C VAL A 96 -11.45 10.42 8.47
N GLU A 97 -11.97 11.40 9.20
CA GLU A 97 -13.40 11.71 9.24
C GLU A 97 -13.95 12.09 7.85
N THR A 98 -13.21 12.93 7.12
CA THR A 98 -13.59 13.34 5.76
C THR A 98 -13.62 12.16 4.79
N LEU A 99 -12.66 11.23 4.92
CA LEU A 99 -12.62 10.01 4.11
C LEU A 99 -13.78 9.07 4.42
N LEU A 100 -14.14 8.92 5.71
CA LEU A 100 -15.25 8.07 6.13
C LEU A 100 -16.60 8.57 5.58
N LEU A 101 -16.80 9.89 5.51
CA LEU A 101 -18.06 10.50 5.07
C LEU A 101 -18.23 10.55 3.54
N ARG A 102 -17.22 10.24 2.74
CA ARG A 102 -17.25 10.40 1.28
C ARG A 102 -17.33 9.07 0.54
N ASP A 103 -18.10 9.03 -0.55
CA ASP A 103 -18.24 7.84 -1.40
C ASP A 103 -16.88 7.47 -2.04
N PRO A 104 -16.39 6.24 -1.82
CA PRO A 104 -15.16 5.73 -2.43
C PRO A 104 -15.12 5.76 -3.97
N LYS A 105 -16.26 5.92 -4.65
CA LYS A 105 -16.35 6.09 -6.12
C LYS A 105 -15.78 7.44 -6.60
N LEU A 106 -15.46 8.37 -5.71
CA LEU A 106 -14.91 9.70 -6.03
C LEU A 106 -13.36 9.77 -5.96
N ALA A 107 -12.70 8.62 -5.80
CA ALA A 107 -11.25 8.44 -5.63
C ALA A 107 -10.39 8.67 -6.89
N GLY A 108 -10.47 9.84 -7.53
CA GLY A 108 -9.58 10.20 -8.64
C GLY A 108 -8.30 10.91 -8.20
N GLY A 109 -7.14 10.56 -8.76
CA GLY A 109 -5.91 11.34 -8.66
C GLY A 109 -4.99 10.96 -7.49
N GLN A 110 -4.41 11.94 -6.79
CA GLN A 110 -3.41 11.73 -5.71
C GLN A 110 -4.00 11.06 -4.47
N SER A 111 -5.33 11.01 -4.39
CA SER A 111 -6.05 10.29 -3.35
C SER A 111 -5.87 8.78 -3.41
N MET A 112 -5.45 8.23 -4.56
CA MET A 112 -5.22 6.78 -4.75
C MET A 112 -4.19 6.21 -3.76
N HIS A 113 -3.32 7.04 -3.18
CA HIS A 113 -2.36 6.62 -2.15
C HIS A 113 -2.98 6.30 -0.78
N PHE A 114 -4.25 6.64 -0.59
CA PHE A 114 -5.00 6.43 0.66
C PHE A 114 -6.05 5.34 0.59
N TYR A 115 -6.45 4.99 -0.63
CA TYR A 115 -7.54 4.05 -0.79
C TYR A 115 -7.03 2.63 -0.61
N PRO A 116 -7.90 1.74 -0.11
CA PRO A 116 -7.62 0.32 -0.01
C PRO A 116 -7.09 -0.24 -1.34
N MET A 117 -5.94 -0.89 -1.28
CA MET A 117 -5.30 -1.55 -2.44
C MET A 117 -6.18 -2.66 -3.01
N SER A 118 -7.03 -3.28 -2.19
CA SER A 118 -8.07 -4.26 -2.51
C SER A 118 -9.01 -3.90 -3.65
N ARG A 119 -9.29 -2.61 -3.86
CA ARG A 119 -10.11 -2.19 -5.01
C ARG A 119 -9.44 -2.47 -6.35
N VAL A 120 -8.11 -2.50 -6.37
CA VAL A 120 -7.33 -3.00 -7.52
C VAL A 120 -7.31 -4.53 -7.54
N LEU A 121 -7.36 -5.19 -6.38
CA LEU A 121 -7.30 -6.66 -6.26
C LEU A 121 -8.57 -7.34 -6.81
N LYS A 122 -9.77 -6.75 -6.68
CA LYS A 122 -10.99 -7.23 -7.39
C LYS A 122 -10.81 -7.23 -8.91
N VAL A 123 -10.02 -6.31 -9.45
CA VAL A 123 -9.62 -6.33 -10.88
C VAL A 123 -8.61 -7.44 -11.15
N LEU A 124 -7.72 -7.76 -10.21
CA LEU A 124 -6.76 -8.88 -10.34
C LEU A 124 -7.45 -10.25 -10.22
N GLU A 125 -8.49 -10.38 -9.40
CA GLU A 125 -9.32 -11.59 -9.27
C GLU A 125 -9.97 -11.97 -10.61
N GLN A 126 -10.37 -10.99 -11.44
CA GLN A 126 -10.85 -11.24 -12.81
C GLN A 126 -9.82 -11.96 -13.70
N PHE A 127 -8.54 -11.96 -13.31
CA PHE A 127 -7.46 -12.67 -13.99
C PHE A 127 -7.03 -13.96 -13.25
N ASN A 128 -7.82 -14.41 -12.27
CA ASN A 128 -7.55 -15.57 -11.42
C ASN A 128 -6.26 -15.45 -10.60
N PHE A 129 -5.93 -14.23 -10.16
CA PHE A 129 -4.87 -13.99 -9.18
C PHE A 129 -5.47 -14.02 -7.77
N LYS A 130 -4.92 -14.88 -6.91
CA LYS A 130 -5.22 -14.89 -5.47
C LYS A 130 -4.19 -14.04 -4.73
N LEU A 131 -4.57 -13.51 -3.57
CA LEU A 131 -3.61 -12.96 -2.62
C LEU A 131 -2.87 -14.09 -1.93
N ASP A 132 -1.56 -14.11 -2.11
CA ASP A 132 -0.73 -15.22 -1.65
C ASP A 132 0.01 -14.90 -0.36
N ALA A 133 0.13 -13.61 0.00
CA ALA A 133 0.84 -13.22 1.20
C ALA A 133 0.45 -11.85 1.78
N TYR A 134 0.70 -11.72 3.09
CA TYR A 134 0.60 -10.50 3.85
C TYR A 134 1.97 -10.10 4.40
N ILE A 135 2.38 -8.84 4.19
CA ILE A 135 3.66 -8.30 4.68
C ILE A 135 3.36 -7.31 5.80
N PRO A 136 3.49 -7.72 7.08
CA PRO A 136 3.14 -6.85 8.20
C PRO A 136 4.08 -5.65 8.33
N GLN A 137 5.36 -5.80 7.95
CA GLN A 137 6.35 -4.73 8.04
C GLN A 137 7.38 -4.79 6.92
N LEU A 138 7.84 -3.62 6.46
CA LEU A 138 8.88 -3.52 5.42
C LEU A 138 10.32 -3.50 5.96
N THR A 139 10.48 -3.37 7.27
CA THR A 139 11.78 -3.22 7.95
C THR A 139 12.67 -4.45 7.82
N ASN A 140 12.08 -5.62 7.54
CA ASN A 140 12.80 -6.87 7.37
C ASN A 140 12.54 -7.53 6.00
N LEU A 141 12.35 -6.75 4.93
CA LEU A 141 12.06 -7.32 3.60
C LEU A 141 13.17 -8.27 3.11
N THR A 142 14.42 -7.99 3.47
CA THR A 142 15.57 -8.82 3.08
C THR A 142 15.44 -10.26 3.58
N GLU A 143 14.83 -10.49 4.75
CA GLU A 143 14.61 -11.84 5.28
C GLU A 143 13.17 -12.32 5.03
N THR A 144 12.19 -11.42 5.16
CA THR A 144 10.76 -11.74 5.09
C THR A 144 10.32 -12.10 3.67
N LEU A 145 10.82 -11.38 2.64
CA LEU A 145 10.40 -11.66 1.27
C LEU A 145 10.91 -13.02 0.77
N PRO A 146 12.20 -13.40 0.92
CA PRO A 146 12.65 -14.72 0.55
C PRO A 146 11.90 -15.86 1.26
N ALA A 147 11.68 -15.72 2.58
CA ALA A 147 10.95 -16.72 3.35
C ALA A 147 9.52 -16.89 2.83
N MET A 148 8.82 -15.79 2.61
CA MET A 148 7.46 -15.76 2.04
C MET A 148 7.39 -16.37 0.63
N MET A 149 8.32 -16.00 -0.26
CA MET A 149 8.38 -16.59 -1.60
C MET A 149 8.63 -18.09 -1.54
N SER A 150 9.51 -18.55 -0.65
CA SER A 150 9.81 -19.98 -0.47
C SER A 150 8.63 -20.79 0.07
N SER A 151 7.78 -20.21 0.93
CA SER A 151 6.60 -20.91 1.47
C SER A 151 5.47 -21.01 0.46
N THR A 152 5.31 -20.00 -0.40
CA THR A 152 4.23 -19.96 -1.41
C THR A 152 4.61 -20.74 -2.67
N CYS A 153 5.88 -20.72 -3.06
CA CYS A 153 6.32 -21.20 -4.37
C CYS A 153 7.25 -22.42 -4.23
N LYS A 154 6.73 -23.63 -4.53
CA LYS A 154 7.46 -24.91 -4.38
C LYS A 154 8.81 -25.00 -5.13
N ASN A 155 9.00 -24.21 -6.18
CA ASN A 155 10.23 -24.19 -7.00
C ASN A 155 10.98 -22.87 -6.89
N PHE A 156 10.67 -22.07 -5.87
CA PHE A 156 11.35 -20.81 -5.68
C PHE A 156 12.80 -21.05 -5.27
N LEU A 157 13.71 -20.24 -5.83
CA LEU A 157 15.13 -20.38 -5.58
C LEU A 157 15.41 -20.30 -4.07
N SER A 158 16.43 -21.02 -3.57
CA SER A 158 16.77 -21.01 -2.14
C SER A 158 16.86 -19.57 -1.63
N PRO A 159 16.35 -19.24 -0.42
CA PRO A 159 16.43 -17.88 0.12
C PRO A 159 17.81 -17.23 0.01
N GLU A 160 18.89 -18.01 0.12
CA GLU A 160 20.28 -17.52 -0.01
C GLU A 160 20.67 -17.05 -1.42
N SER A 161 19.89 -17.42 -2.43
CA SER A 161 20.14 -17.07 -3.83
C SER A 161 19.40 -15.80 -4.28
N ILE A 162 18.52 -15.25 -3.45
CA ILE A 162 17.92 -13.94 -3.71
C ILE A 162 18.93 -12.87 -3.30
N PRO A 163 19.34 -11.96 -4.22
CA PRO A 163 20.17 -10.84 -3.82
C PRO A 163 19.44 -10.01 -2.76
N PRO A 164 20.17 -9.43 -1.78
CA PRO A 164 19.55 -8.58 -0.77
C PRO A 164 18.71 -7.50 -1.44
N LEU A 165 17.46 -7.37 -1.00
CA LEU A 165 16.61 -6.29 -1.48
C LEU A 165 17.19 -4.98 -0.96
N HIS A 166 17.80 -4.22 -1.86
CA HIS A 166 18.12 -2.85 -1.56
C HIS A 166 16.80 -2.09 -1.41
N LEU A 167 16.52 -1.62 -0.18
CA LEU A 167 15.48 -0.65 0.09
C LEU A 167 15.84 0.64 -0.67
N GLY A 168 15.39 0.70 -1.92
CA GLY A 168 15.59 1.85 -2.79
C GLY A 168 14.70 3.01 -2.36
N GLY A 169 15.27 4.22 -2.40
CA GLY A 169 14.51 5.46 -2.32
C GLY A 169 14.37 5.99 -0.89
N PHE A 170 15.36 6.76 -0.45
CA PHE A 170 15.15 7.70 0.65
C PHE A 170 14.22 8.80 0.13
N HIS A 171 12.91 8.66 0.37
CA HIS A 171 11.98 9.74 0.05
C HIS A 171 12.18 10.87 1.08
N LYS A 172 12.12 12.14 0.65
CA LYS A 172 12.34 13.29 1.56
C LYS A 172 11.42 13.24 2.79
N THR A 173 10.22 12.67 2.63
CA THR A 173 9.22 12.54 3.68
C THR A 173 9.54 11.43 4.70
N SER A 174 10.47 10.51 4.40
CA SER A 174 10.89 9.47 5.35
C SER A 174 11.52 10.04 6.62
N GLY A 175 12.11 11.24 6.54
CA GLY A 175 12.63 11.97 7.71
C GLY A 175 11.57 12.70 8.53
N ASP A 176 10.28 12.61 8.16
CA ASP A 176 9.14 13.31 8.78
C ASP A 176 9.40 14.81 9.02
N PRO A 177 9.80 15.59 8.00
CA PRO A 177 10.23 16.98 8.18
C PRO A 177 9.14 17.91 8.71
N LEU A 178 7.87 17.52 8.63
CA LEU A 178 6.72 18.30 9.10
C LEU A 178 6.12 17.74 10.40
N GLY A 179 6.66 16.65 10.94
CA GLY A 179 6.12 15.99 12.14
C GLY A 179 4.72 15.39 11.98
N LEU A 180 4.24 15.25 10.74
CA LEU A 180 2.88 14.78 10.43
C LEU A 180 2.80 13.27 10.51
N TYR A 181 3.86 12.54 10.13
CA TYR A 181 3.90 11.08 10.27
C TYR A 181 3.87 10.67 11.73
N LYS A 182 4.66 11.35 12.57
CA LYS A 182 4.63 11.16 14.03
C LYS A 182 3.23 11.44 14.58
N ALA A 183 2.62 12.57 14.25
CA ALA A 183 1.29 12.92 14.72
C ALA A 183 0.24 11.86 14.35
N ALA A 184 0.25 11.38 13.09
CA ALA A 184 -0.66 10.33 12.64
C ALA A 184 -0.45 9.01 13.40
N LYS A 185 0.81 8.59 13.61
CA LYS A 185 1.14 7.41 14.43
C LYS A 185 0.67 7.57 15.87
N ASP A 186 0.81 8.77 16.44
CA ASP A 186 0.39 9.04 17.81
C ASP A 186 -1.14 8.99 17.94
N VAL A 187 -1.90 9.50 16.96
CA VAL A 187 -3.38 9.37 16.94
C VAL A 187 -3.80 7.92 16.76
N TRP A 188 -3.14 7.17 15.86
CA TRP A 188 -3.40 5.74 15.68
C TRP A 188 -3.24 4.95 16.99
N LYS A 189 -2.17 5.23 17.77
CA LYS A 189 -1.91 4.58 19.06
C LYS A 189 -2.94 4.92 20.15
N GLU A 190 -3.73 5.99 20.01
CA GLU A 190 -4.80 6.31 20.96
C GLU A 190 -5.94 5.29 20.91
N SER A 191 -6.03 4.46 19.86
CA SER A 191 -7.05 3.40 19.70
C SER A 191 -8.50 3.89 19.81
N GLY A 192 -8.73 5.19 19.59
CA GLY A 192 -10.04 5.85 19.72
C GLY A 192 -10.88 5.82 18.44
N PRO A 193 -11.91 6.70 18.35
CA PRO A 193 -12.82 6.75 17.21
C PRO A 193 -12.13 6.91 15.85
N THR A 194 -11.06 7.71 15.78
CA THR A 194 -10.27 7.88 14.54
C THR A 194 -9.57 6.60 14.12
N ALA A 195 -8.99 5.84 15.05
CA ALA A 195 -8.34 4.57 14.74
C ALA A 195 -9.37 3.55 14.25
N ARG A 196 -10.54 3.51 14.89
CA ARG A 196 -11.65 2.65 14.46
C ARG A 196 -12.18 3.02 13.07
N ALA A 197 -12.35 4.31 12.79
CA ALA A 197 -12.74 4.82 11.47
C ALA A 197 -11.70 4.46 10.40
N LEU A 198 -10.42 4.57 10.73
CA LEU A 198 -9.34 4.16 9.83
C LEU A 198 -9.39 2.65 9.52
N CYS A 199 -9.62 1.80 10.52
CA CYS A 199 -9.80 0.37 10.28
C CYS A 199 -11.00 0.09 9.36
N LEU A 200 -12.11 0.82 9.52
CA LEU A 200 -13.28 0.66 8.65
C LEU A 200 -12.99 1.08 7.20
N ILE A 201 -12.29 2.21 7.00
CA ILE A 201 -11.87 2.66 5.67
C ILE A 201 -11.00 1.60 4.99
N LEU A 202 -10.10 0.97 5.76
CA LEU A 202 -9.14 -0.02 5.27
C LEU A 202 -9.67 -1.46 5.29
N ALA A 203 -10.90 -1.68 5.76
CA ALA A 203 -11.43 -3.03 5.94
C ALA A 203 -11.57 -3.80 4.62
N PHE A 204 -11.76 -3.08 3.51
CA PHE A 204 -11.73 -3.64 2.16
C PHE A 204 -10.40 -4.37 1.84
N ASP A 205 -9.27 -3.92 2.39
CA ASP A 205 -7.97 -4.59 2.20
C ASP A 205 -7.91 -5.97 2.86
N TYR A 206 -8.70 -6.15 3.92
CA TYR A 206 -8.81 -7.43 4.61
C TYR A 206 -9.82 -8.36 3.97
N ALA A 207 -10.83 -7.83 3.26
CA ALA A 207 -11.83 -8.61 2.54
C ALA A 207 -11.26 -9.49 1.41
N CYS A 208 -10.02 -9.25 1.01
CA CYS A 208 -9.38 -10.04 -0.04
C CYS A 208 -8.70 -11.33 0.48
N PHE A 209 -8.75 -11.61 1.78
CA PHE A 209 -8.22 -12.84 2.34
C PHE A 209 -9.35 -13.83 2.66
N GLU A 210 -9.13 -15.11 2.37
CA GLU A 210 -10.02 -16.20 2.77
C GLU A 210 -10.04 -16.35 4.30
N ASP A 211 -8.85 -16.28 4.92
CA ASP A 211 -8.66 -16.18 6.36
C ASP A 211 -7.84 -14.94 6.70
N LEU A 212 -8.25 -14.18 7.72
CA LEU A 212 -7.52 -12.99 8.14
C LEU A 212 -6.09 -13.33 8.61
N PRO A 213 -5.04 -12.79 7.98
CA PRO A 213 -3.66 -13.13 8.31
C PRO A 213 -3.26 -12.71 9.73
N ASP A 214 -2.28 -13.43 10.28
CA ASP A 214 -1.63 -13.06 11.53
C ASP A 214 -0.95 -11.68 11.43
N GLY A 215 -0.95 -10.94 12.53
CA GLY A 215 -0.31 -9.63 12.62
C GLY A 215 -1.17 -8.44 12.18
N ILE A 216 -2.43 -8.67 11.75
CA ILE A 216 -3.43 -7.59 11.67
C ILE A 216 -3.67 -7.04 13.09
N PRO A 217 -3.68 -5.70 13.28
CA PRO A 217 -4.02 -5.11 14.57
C PRO A 217 -5.40 -5.55 15.07
N GLU A 218 -5.50 -5.93 16.35
CA GLU A 218 -6.74 -6.45 16.97
C GLU A 218 -7.95 -5.52 16.77
N LEU A 219 -7.73 -4.21 16.84
CA LEU A 219 -8.77 -3.22 16.56
C LEU A 219 -9.32 -3.35 15.13
N CYS A 220 -8.46 -3.58 14.14
CA CYS A 220 -8.90 -3.71 12.76
C CYS A 220 -9.53 -5.07 12.48
N ARG A 221 -9.05 -6.13 13.15
CA ARG A 221 -9.69 -7.45 13.12
C ARG A 221 -11.13 -7.37 13.63
N SER A 222 -11.33 -6.81 14.82
CA SER A 222 -12.68 -6.69 15.39
C SER A 222 -13.60 -5.80 14.55
N VAL A 223 -13.09 -4.70 13.99
CA VAL A 223 -13.88 -3.86 13.06
C VAL A 223 -14.24 -4.63 11.79
N TYR A 224 -13.32 -5.37 11.19
CA TYR A 224 -13.62 -6.17 10.01
C TYR A 224 -14.68 -7.24 10.31
N GLU A 225 -14.52 -7.98 11.40
CA GLU A 225 -15.47 -9.01 11.82
C GLU A 225 -16.86 -8.44 12.12
N GLU A 226 -16.94 -7.21 12.64
CA GLU A 226 -18.22 -6.53 12.92
C GLU A 226 -18.98 -6.14 11.64
N TYR A 227 -18.28 -5.83 10.53
CA TYR A 227 -18.90 -5.34 9.28
C TYR A 227 -18.62 -6.23 8.05
N ALA A 228 -18.21 -7.49 8.26
CA ALA A 228 -17.72 -8.34 7.18
C ALA A 228 -18.78 -8.51 6.08
N ASP A 229 -20.04 -8.72 6.47
CA ASP A 229 -21.15 -8.91 5.55
C ASP A 229 -21.39 -7.67 4.68
N GLU A 230 -21.42 -6.47 5.28
CA GLU A 230 -21.61 -5.22 4.52
C GLU A 230 -20.41 -4.89 3.62
N ILE A 231 -19.19 -5.24 4.03
CA ILE A 231 -17.98 -4.98 3.24
C ILE A 231 -17.93 -5.87 1.99
N ILE A 232 -18.32 -7.15 2.12
CA ILE A 232 -18.28 -8.14 1.02
C ILE A 232 -19.34 -7.83 -0.04
N GLU A 233 -20.49 -7.26 0.36
CA GLU A 233 -21.58 -6.93 -0.56
C GLU A 233 -21.29 -5.74 -1.51
N ILE A 234 -20.24 -4.95 -1.25
CA ILE A 234 -19.87 -3.72 -2.01
C ILE A 234 -18.91 -4.01 -3.19
#